data_AF-A0AA39U705-F1
#
_entry.id   AF-A0AA39U705-F1
#
_cell.length_a   1.000
_cell.length_b   1.000
_cell.length_c   1.000
_cell.angle_alpha   90.00
_cell.angle_beta   90.00
_cell.angle_gamma   90.00
#
_symmetry.space_group_name_H-M   'P 1'
#
loop_
_entity.id
_entity.type
_entity.pdbx_description
1 polymer ?
#
loop_
_entity_poly.entity_id
_entity_poly.type
_entity_poly.pdbx_seq_one_letter_code
_entity_poly.pdbx_strand_id
1 'polypeptide(L)'
;MSVKYYNVDDVIHHEFFRGKTATREECDDLAVSLLDCPISPVPIQGGFSYTITGLSTEWIVQFRKETATLSRPHHGGRTADRVP
;
A
#
# COMPACT_ATOMS: atom_id res chain seq x y z
N MET A 1 -20.33 3.88 -24.14
CA MET A 1 -19.14 3.85 -23.24
C MET A 1 -19.62 4.10 -21.84
N SER A 2 -19.30 3.24 -20.89
CA SER A 2 -19.61 3.46 -19.46
C SER A 2 -18.42 4.15 -18.81
N VAL A 3 -18.66 5.26 -18.12
CA VAL A 3 -17.64 5.95 -17.30
C VAL A 3 -17.50 5.17 -16.00
N LYS A 4 -16.29 4.67 -15.72
CA LYS A 4 -15.96 4.07 -14.42
C LYS A 4 -15.33 5.15 -13.55
N TYR A 5 -15.96 5.45 -12.42
CA TYR A 5 -15.36 6.28 -11.38
C TYR A 5 -14.46 5.41 -10.50
N TYR A 6 -13.34 5.97 -10.08
CA TYR A 6 -12.45 5.30 -9.16
C TYR A 6 -13.10 5.21 -7.77
N ASN A 7 -13.04 4.04 -7.17
CA ASN A 7 -13.47 3.79 -5.79
C ASN A 7 -12.37 2.98 -5.10
N VAL A 8 -11.84 3.54 -4.00
CA VAL A 8 -10.74 2.93 -3.25
C VAL A 8 -11.13 1.57 -2.66
N ASP A 9 -12.37 1.45 -2.15
CA ASP A 9 -12.85 0.22 -1.55
C ASP A 9 -12.98 -0.87 -2.63
N ASP A 10 -13.51 -0.53 -3.80
CA ASP A 10 -13.63 -1.46 -4.92
C ASP A 10 -12.26 -1.99 -5.36
N VAL A 11 -11.24 -1.13 -5.44
CA VAL A 11 -9.88 -1.54 -5.82
C VAL A 11 -9.26 -2.44 -4.75
N ILE A 12 -9.40 -2.08 -3.47
CA ILE A 12 -8.90 -2.88 -2.36
C ILE A 12 -9.54 -4.28 -2.40
N HIS A 13 -10.87 -4.35 -2.47
CA HIS A 13 -11.61 -5.61 -2.41
C HIS A 13 -11.46 -6.45 -3.68
N HIS A 14 -11.63 -5.86 -4.86
CA HIS A 14 -11.69 -6.60 -6.13
C HIS A 14 -10.34 -6.77 -6.83
N GLU A 15 -9.32 -6.00 -6.49
CA GLU A 15 -7.98 -6.14 -7.10
C GLU A 15 -6.95 -6.68 -6.12
N PHE A 16 -6.79 -6.05 -4.95
CA PHE A 16 -5.74 -6.46 -4.01
C PHE A 16 -6.11 -7.76 -3.29
N PHE A 17 -7.31 -7.86 -2.72
CA PHE A 17 -7.75 -9.01 -1.91
C PHE A 17 -8.37 -10.14 -2.73
N ARG A 18 -8.58 -9.96 -4.03
CA ARG A 18 -9.13 -11.01 -4.90
C ARG A 18 -8.28 -12.27 -4.86
N GLY A 19 -8.88 -13.37 -4.41
CA GLY A 19 -8.24 -14.69 -4.32
C GLY A 19 -7.24 -14.83 -3.17
N LYS A 20 -7.23 -13.90 -2.20
CA LYS A 20 -6.42 -14.01 -0.99
C LYS A 20 -7.23 -14.56 0.17
N THR A 21 -6.56 -15.27 1.07
CA THR A 21 -7.11 -15.69 2.36
C THR A 21 -7.10 -14.56 3.37
N ALA A 22 -6.05 -13.73 3.36
CA ALA A 22 -5.98 -12.53 4.17
C ALA A 22 -7.07 -11.53 3.76
N THR A 23 -7.65 -10.87 4.74
CA THR A 23 -8.73 -9.90 4.60
C THR A 23 -8.24 -8.47 4.84
N ARG A 24 -9.07 -7.49 4.45
CA ARG A 24 -8.81 -6.08 4.77
C ARG A 24 -8.74 -5.83 6.27
N GLU A 25 -9.67 -6.43 7.02
CA GLU A 25 -9.75 -6.28 8.49
C GLU A 25 -8.46 -6.78 9.16
N GLU A 26 -7.98 -7.97 8.81
CA GLU A 26 -6.72 -8.48 9.37
C GLU A 26 -5.50 -7.59 9.04
N CYS A 27 -5.47 -7.02 7.83
CA CYS A 27 -4.43 -6.06 7.45
C CYS A 27 -4.56 -4.73 8.22
N ASP A 28 -5.78 -4.25 8.41
CA ASP A 28 -6.09 -3.00 9.11
C ASP A 28 -5.75 -3.12 10.60
N ASP A 29 -6.14 -4.22 11.25
CA ASP A 29 -5.80 -4.54 12.64
C ASP A 29 -4.29 -4.61 12.86
N LEU A 30 -3.58 -5.28 11.94
CA LEU A 30 -2.12 -5.35 12.00
C LEU A 30 -1.52 -3.95 11.83
N ALA A 31 -2.02 -3.13 10.90
CA ALA A 31 -1.54 -1.77 10.70
C ALA A 31 -1.78 -0.87 11.93
N VAL A 32 -2.94 -0.98 12.59
CA VAL A 32 -3.21 -0.30 13.86
C VAL A 32 -2.18 -0.73 14.92
N SER A 33 -1.91 -2.04 15.04
CA SER A 33 -0.94 -2.54 16.03
C SER A 33 0.50 -2.06 15.77
N LEU A 34 0.86 -1.86 14.50
CA LEU A 34 2.20 -1.42 14.10
C LEU A 34 2.40 0.09 14.24
N LEU A 35 1.35 0.86 13.99
CA LEU A 35 1.42 2.32 13.95
C LEU A 35 0.97 2.99 15.25
N ASP A 36 0.31 2.24 16.14
CA ASP A 36 -0.27 2.70 17.41
C ASP A 36 -1.09 3.99 17.25
N CYS A 37 -1.84 4.08 16.15
CA CYS A 37 -2.66 5.23 15.84
C CYS A 37 -3.84 4.86 14.92
N PRO A 38 -4.86 5.73 14.82
CA PRO A 38 -5.90 5.59 13.82
C PRO A 38 -5.30 5.55 12.41
N ILE A 39 -5.83 4.65 11.58
CA ILE A 39 -5.33 4.43 10.23
C ILE A 39 -6.32 4.91 9.17
N SER A 40 -5.81 5.13 7.96
CA SER A 40 -6.65 5.34 6.78
C SER A 40 -5.97 4.74 5.54
N PRO A 41 -6.70 4.00 4.69
CA PRO A 41 -6.20 3.63 3.38
C PRO A 41 -5.81 4.86 2.57
N VAL A 42 -4.69 4.82 1.85
CA VAL A 42 -4.42 5.90 0.89
C VAL A 42 -5.51 5.95 -0.18
N PRO A 43 -5.91 7.15 -0.67
CA PRO A 43 -6.97 7.27 -1.65
C PRO A 43 -6.70 6.49 -2.95
N ILE A 44 -5.45 6.44 -3.40
CA ILE A 44 -5.06 5.74 -4.63
C ILE A 44 -4.23 4.51 -4.28
N GLN A 45 -4.77 3.34 -4.59
CA GLN A 45 -4.14 2.05 -4.32
C GLN A 45 -3.57 1.44 -5.60
N GLY A 46 -2.53 0.61 -5.45
CA GLY A 46 -2.03 -0.19 -6.56
C GLY A 46 -2.67 -1.58 -6.56
N GLY A 47 -2.95 -2.17 -7.72
CA GLY A 47 -3.51 -3.54 -7.78
C GLY A 47 -2.60 -4.64 -7.18
N PHE A 48 -1.34 -4.31 -6.88
CA PHE A 48 -0.35 -5.21 -6.27
C PHE A 48 0.01 -4.86 -4.83
N SER A 49 -0.48 -3.75 -4.30
CA SER A 49 -0.20 -3.32 -2.92
C SER A 49 -1.37 -2.62 -2.26
N TYR A 50 -1.60 -2.94 -1.00
CA TYR A 50 -2.51 -2.21 -0.14
C TYR A 50 -1.71 -1.35 0.83
N THR A 51 -1.85 -0.03 0.72
CA THR A 51 -1.10 0.96 1.48
C THR A 51 -2.03 1.70 2.44
N ILE A 52 -1.58 1.83 3.68
CA ILE A 52 -2.29 2.44 4.79
C ILE A 52 -1.39 3.50 5.42
N THR A 53 -1.95 4.67 5.73
CA THR A 53 -1.28 5.73 6.48
C THR A 53 -1.73 5.74 7.93
N GLY A 54 -0.80 6.01 8.86
CA GLY A 54 -1.17 6.45 10.21
C GLY A 54 -1.61 7.92 10.18
N LEU A 55 -2.76 8.25 10.76
CA LEU A 55 -3.32 9.60 10.70
C LEU A 55 -2.56 10.61 11.58
N SER A 56 -1.78 10.12 12.54
CA SER A 56 -0.99 10.95 13.46
C SER A 56 0.50 10.65 13.41
N THR A 57 0.98 9.96 12.37
CA THR A 57 2.40 9.60 12.21
C THR A 57 2.86 9.80 10.78
N GLU A 58 4.18 9.94 10.58
CA GLU A 58 4.77 9.99 9.23
C GLU A 58 5.04 8.59 8.65
N TRP A 59 4.42 7.56 9.22
CA TRP A 59 4.63 6.17 8.86
C TRP A 59 3.47 5.61 8.03
N ILE A 60 3.82 4.68 7.14
CA ILE A 60 2.88 3.91 6.34
C ILE A 60 3.14 2.43 6.53
N VAL A 61 2.08 1.63 6.39
CA VAL A 61 2.17 0.17 6.24
C VAL A 61 1.75 -0.18 4.83
N GLN A 62 2.56 -0.98 4.15
CA GLN A 62 2.26 -1.44 2.80
C GLN A 62 2.31 -2.96 2.72
N PHE A 63 1.14 -3.57 2.53
CA PHE A 63 1.00 -4.99 2.22
C PHE A 63 1.20 -5.21 0.73
N ARG A 64 1.98 -6.21 0.33
CA ARG A 64 2.37 -6.43 -1.07
C ARG A 64 2.04 -7.87 -1.46
N LYS A 65 1.58 -8.07 -2.70
CA LYS A 65 1.48 -9.42 -3.26
C LYS A 65 2.88 -10.03 -3.30
N GLU A 66 3.03 -11.30 -2.93
CA GLU A 66 4.33 -11.99 -2.93
C GLU A 66 5.01 -11.93 -4.30
N THR A 67 4.22 -11.98 -5.37
CA THR A 67 4.69 -11.89 -6.75
C THR A 67 5.19 -10.49 -7.16
N ALA A 68 4.84 -9.46 -6.40
CA ALA A 68 5.27 -8.09 -6.63
C ALA A 68 6.56 -7.79 -5.85
N THR A 69 7.61 -8.57 -6.08
CA THR A 69 8.90 -8.37 -5.40
C THR A 69 9.49 -6.99 -5.73
N LEU A 70 10.13 -6.34 -4.74
CA LEU A 70 10.96 -5.17 -5.02
C LEU A 70 12.26 -5.69 -5.61
N SER A 71 12.48 -5.47 -6.90
CA SER A 71 13.84 -5.59 -7.45
C SER A 71 14.70 -4.52 -6.78
N ARG A 72 15.76 -4.94 -6.08
CA ARG A 72 16.79 -4.00 -5.66
C ARG A 72 17.32 -3.27 -6.90
N PRO A 73 17.46 -1.94 -6.89
CA PRO A 73 18.18 -1.26 -7.93
C PRO A 73 19.58 -1.88 -8.01
N HIS A 74 20.01 -2.29 -9.19
CA HIS A 74 21.42 -2.57 -9.43
C HIS A 74 22.17 -1.25 -9.26
N HIS A 75 22.66 -0.99 -8.04
CA HIS A 75 23.53 0.14 -7.75
C HIS A 75 24.88 -0.07 -8.44
N GLY A 76 24.95 0.28 -9.73
CA GLY A 76 26.17 0.88 -10.28
C GLY A 76 26.29 2.28 -9.68
N GLY A 77 27.27 2.46 -8.79
CA GLY A 77 27.43 3.66 -7.99
C GLY A 77 27.41 4.95 -8.81
N ARG A 78 26.48 5.83 -8.50
CA ARG A 78 26.66 7.28 -8.64
C ARG A 78 26.21 7.91 -7.34
N THR A 79 27.18 8.44 -6.61
CA THR A 79 27.00 9.37 -5.51
C THR A 79 26.05 10.48 -5.98
N ALA A 80 24.88 10.56 -5.37
CA ALA A 80 23.97 11.66 -5.61
C ALA A 80 24.55 12.89 -4.93
N ASP A 81 24.97 13.87 -5.74
CA ASP A 81 25.17 15.23 -5.28
C ASP A 81 23.89 15.71 -4.59
N ARG A 82 24.04 16.25 -3.37
CA ARG A 82 22.97 16.98 -2.68
C ARG A 82 22.53 18.13 -3.57
N VAL A 83 21.27 18.11 -4.00
CA VAL A 83 20.59 19.30 -4.54
C VAL A 83 20.27 20.23 -3.36
N PRO A 84 20.48 21.55 -3.49
CA PRO A 84 20.33 22.53 -2.42
C PRO A 84 18.92 22.63 -1.85
#